data_AF-A0A923LRN1-F1
#
_entry.id   AF-A0A923LRN1-F1
#
_cell.length_a   1.000
_cell.length_b   1.000
_cell.length_c   1.000
_cell.angle_alpha   90.00
_cell.angle_beta   90.00
_cell.angle_gamma   90.00
#
_symmetry.space_group_name_H-M   'P 1'
#
loop_
_entity.id
_entity.type
_entity.pdbx_description
1 polymer ?
#
loop_
_entity_poly.entity_id
_entity_poly.type
_entity_poly.pdbx_seq_one_letter_code
_entity_poly.pdbx_strand_id
1 'polypeptide(L)'
;MTGNRRLTPPQSRRVNSLAKKSCCNCDKGKCLLLDDGEECVCPQLISYSLLCKWFRTAVLPLDKELYAELLKAEDMRRCTVCGAAFASSSNHAKYCPDCRKRITRKQTAERMRKRRALITQ
;
A
#
# COMPACT_ATOMS: atom_id res chain seq x y z
N MET A 1 -1.90 1.81 9.04
CA MET A 1 -1.38 3.04 8.38
C MET A 1 -0.55 2.58 7.20
N THR A 2 -0.99 2.86 5.98
CA THR A 2 -0.18 2.63 4.76
C THR A 2 1.01 3.57 4.82
N GLY A 3 2.23 3.02 4.93
CA GLY A 3 3.45 3.81 4.93
C GLY A 3 3.51 4.71 3.68
N ASN A 4 4.07 5.90 3.81
CA ASN A 4 4.22 6.80 2.67
C ASN A 4 5.29 6.22 1.72
N ARG A 5 4.86 5.73 0.56
CA ARG A 5 5.75 5.16 -0.47
C ARG A 5 6.73 6.21 -0.99
N ARG A 6 8.03 5.86 -1.01
CA ARG A 6 9.07 6.69 -1.63
C ARG A 6 9.04 6.52 -3.15
N LEU A 7 9.08 7.64 -3.85
CA LEU A 7 9.03 7.74 -5.30
C LEU A 7 10.45 7.89 -5.87
N THR A 8 10.71 7.24 -7.00
CA THR A 8 11.86 7.58 -7.83
C THR A 8 11.65 8.93 -8.53
N PRO A 9 12.71 9.61 -9.01
CA PRO A 9 12.53 10.88 -9.73
C PRO A 9 11.59 10.79 -10.95
N PRO A 10 11.62 9.72 -11.78
CA PRO A 10 10.62 9.53 -12.83
C PRO A 10 9.19 9.40 -12.30
N GLN A 11 8.98 8.63 -11.23
CA GLN A 11 7.66 8.46 -10.61
C GLN A 11 7.12 9.76 -10.03
N SER A 12 7.99 10.54 -9.35
CA SER A 12 7.62 11.86 -8.81
C SER A 12 7.16 12.80 -9.92
N ARG A 13 7.84 12.84 -11.07
CA ARG A 13 7.40 13.65 -12.23
C ARG A 13 6.02 13.23 -12.74
N ARG A 14 5.75 11.93 -12.86
CA ARG A 14 4.43 11.41 -13.28
C ARG A 14 3.34 11.76 -12.27
N VAL A 15 3.60 11.55 -10.98
CA VAL A 15 2.69 11.93 -9.87
C VAL A 15 2.38 13.43 -9.90
N ASN A 16 3.41 14.26 -10.07
CA ASN A 16 3.26 15.72 -10.11
C ASN A 16 2.47 16.18 -11.33
N SER A 17 2.71 15.57 -12.49
CA SER A 17 1.92 15.84 -13.71
C SER A 17 0.46 15.48 -13.51
N LEU A 18 0.17 14.30 -12.94
CA LEU A 18 -1.19 13.86 -12.67
C LEU A 18 -1.90 14.78 -11.66
N ALA A 19 -1.20 15.18 -10.59
CA ALA A 19 -1.74 16.10 -9.59
C ALA A 19 -2.13 17.44 -10.22
N LYS A 20 -1.24 18.06 -11.00
CA LYS A 20 -1.52 19.34 -11.68
C LYS A 20 -2.66 19.25 -12.69
N LYS A 21 -2.82 18.10 -13.35
CA LYS A 21 -3.84 17.91 -14.39
C LYS A 21 -5.22 17.57 -13.83
N SER A 22 -5.27 16.80 -12.73
CA SER A 22 -6.49 16.07 -12.35
C SER A 22 -6.90 16.24 -10.89
N CYS A 23 -6.07 16.84 -10.02
CA CYS A 23 -6.46 17.08 -8.64
C CYS A 23 -7.25 18.39 -8.53
N CYS A 24 -8.54 18.31 -8.22
CA CYS A 24 -9.41 19.48 -8.01
C CYS A 24 -8.91 20.45 -6.93
N ASN A 25 -8.15 19.96 -5.96
CA ASN A 25 -7.58 20.78 -4.88
C ASN A 25 -6.22 21.37 -5.25
N CYS A 26 -5.69 21.10 -6.45
CA CYS A 26 -4.38 21.60 -6.90
C CYS A 26 -4.57 22.59 -8.05
N ASP A 27 -4.55 23.88 -7.76
CA ASP A 27 -4.58 24.93 -8.79
C ASP A 27 -3.21 25.61 -8.90
N LYS A 28 -2.65 25.70 -10.12
CA LYS A 28 -1.32 26.29 -10.41
C LYS A 28 -0.18 25.83 -9.47
N GLY A 29 -0.31 24.64 -8.89
CA GLY A 29 0.66 24.09 -7.94
C GLY A 29 0.43 24.45 -6.48
N LYS A 30 -0.63 25.19 -6.16
CA LYS A 30 -1.11 25.51 -4.82
C LYS A 30 -2.25 24.59 -4.41
N CYS A 31 -2.38 24.31 -3.11
CA CYS A 31 -3.40 23.43 -2.56
C CYS A 31 -4.53 24.23 -1.92
N LEU A 32 -5.64 24.35 -2.64
CA LEU A 32 -6.82 25.13 -2.21
C LEU A 32 -7.39 24.67 -0.86
N LEU A 33 -7.27 23.37 -0.56
CA LEU A 33 -7.76 22.81 0.71
C LEU A 33 -6.91 23.22 1.93
N LEU A 34 -5.67 23.62 1.70
CA LEU A 34 -4.73 24.01 2.75
C LEU A 34 -4.42 25.51 2.71
N ASP A 35 -5.07 26.23 1.80
CA ASP A 35 -4.99 27.68 1.72
C ASP A 35 -5.89 28.25 2.83
N ASP A 36 -5.30 28.83 3.86
CA ASP A 36 -5.97 29.46 5.01
C ASP A 36 -5.97 30.99 4.91
N GLY A 37 -5.92 31.52 3.69
CA GLY A 37 -5.78 32.95 3.38
C GLY A 37 -4.41 33.31 2.82
N GLU A 38 -3.46 32.36 2.84
CA GLU A 38 -2.15 32.46 2.21
C GLU A 38 -1.89 31.23 1.31
N GLU A 39 -1.36 31.47 0.11
CA GLU A 39 -1.20 30.41 -0.89
C GLU A 39 -0.28 29.27 -0.42
N CYS A 40 -0.86 28.12 -0.11
CA CYS A 40 -0.11 26.94 0.30
C CYS A 40 0.37 26.11 -0.90
N VAL A 41 1.67 25.81 -1.01
CA VAL A 41 2.19 24.92 -2.06
C VAL A 41 1.67 23.50 -1.86
N CYS A 42 1.22 22.84 -2.92
CA CYS A 42 0.69 21.48 -2.81
C CYS A 42 1.73 20.50 -2.24
N PRO A 43 1.49 19.89 -1.06
CA PRO A 43 2.47 19.03 -0.40
C PRO A 43 2.89 17.81 -1.23
N GLN A 44 2.00 17.32 -2.10
CA GLN A 44 2.32 16.20 -2.98
C GLN A 44 3.31 16.58 -4.09
N LEU A 45 3.34 17.84 -4.53
CA LEU A 45 4.21 18.31 -5.62
C LEU A 45 5.67 18.50 -5.19
N ILE A 46 5.89 18.82 -3.92
CA ILE A 46 7.22 19.05 -3.35
C ILE A 46 7.81 17.81 -2.68
N SER A 47 7.07 16.70 -2.66
CA SER A 47 7.50 15.48 -1.99
C SER A 47 7.95 14.39 -2.96
N TYR A 48 8.99 13.66 -2.56
CA TYR A 48 9.38 12.39 -3.14
C TYR A 48 8.66 11.20 -2.50
N SER A 49 7.52 11.42 -1.85
CA SER A 49 6.69 10.36 -1.26
C SER A 49 5.21 10.56 -1.58
N LEU A 50 4.46 9.46 -1.70
CA LEU A 50 2.98 9.48 -1.78
C LEU A 50 2.36 9.76 -0.41
N LEU A 51 2.45 11.01 0.05
CA LEU A 51 1.96 11.41 1.37
C LEU A 51 0.49 11.86 1.34
N CYS A 52 0.03 12.47 0.24
CA CYS A 52 -1.31 13.04 0.19
C CYS A 52 -2.35 11.92 0.13
N LYS A 53 -3.18 11.80 1.17
CA LYS A 53 -4.24 10.78 1.25
C LYS A 53 -5.28 10.97 0.13
N TRP A 54 -5.71 12.21 -0.09
CA TRP A 54 -6.63 12.55 -1.18
C TRP A 54 -6.08 12.14 -2.55
N PHE A 55 -4.80 12.46 -2.81
CA PHE A 55 -4.16 12.05 -4.05
C PHE A 55 -4.19 10.53 -4.22
N ARG A 56 -3.80 9.77 -3.19
CA ARG A 56 -3.79 8.29 -3.25
C ARG A 56 -5.17 7.68 -3.54
N THR A 57 -6.24 8.20 -2.94
CA THR A 57 -7.56 7.57 -3.01
C THR A 57 -8.44 8.08 -4.13
N ALA A 58 -8.30 9.35 -4.52
CA ALA A 58 -9.20 10.00 -5.48
C ALA A 58 -8.51 10.33 -6.82
N VAL A 59 -7.23 10.72 -6.80
CA VAL A 59 -6.54 11.24 -7.99
C VAL A 59 -5.69 10.17 -8.67
N LEU A 60 -4.90 9.42 -7.91
CA LEU A 60 -4.02 8.38 -8.43
C LEU A 60 -4.77 7.29 -9.21
N PRO A 61 -5.96 6.80 -8.79
CA PRO A 61 -6.71 5.80 -9.56
C PRO A 61 -7.16 6.27 -10.96
N LEU A 62 -7.14 7.59 -11.24
CA LEU A 62 -7.46 8.13 -12.56
C LEU A 62 -6.41 7.75 -13.62
N ASP A 63 -5.16 7.53 -13.21
CA ASP A 63 -4.12 6.94 -14.05
C ASP A 63 -3.92 5.49 -13.64
N LYS A 64 -4.60 4.58 -14.35
CA LYS A 64 -4.60 3.14 -14.05
C LYS A 64 -3.20 2.52 -14.14
N GLU A 65 -2.37 3.02 -15.04
CA GLU A 65 -1.01 2.52 -15.23
C GLU A 65 -0.11 2.96 -14.09
N LEU A 66 -0.13 4.25 -13.75
CA LEU A 66 0.63 4.78 -12.63
C LEU A 66 0.14 4.19 -11.31
N TYR A 67 -1.17 4.03 -11.11
CA TYR A 67 -1.74 3.35 -9.95
C TYR A 67 -1.19 1.92 -9.82
N ALA A 68 -1.19 1.16 -10.92
CA ALA A 68 -0.65 -0.20 -10.94
C ALA A 68 0.86 -0.22 -10.64
N GLU A 69 1.64 0.64 -11.27
CA GLU A 69 3.08 0.77 -11.03
C GLU A 69 3.38 1.13 -9.56
N LEU A 70 2.59 2.05 -9.00
CA LEU A 70 2.85 2.59 -7.67
C LEU A 70 2.35 1.69 -6.54
N LEU A 71 1.33 0.86 -6.75
CA LEU A 71 0.75 0.05 -5.67
C LEU A 71 0.95 -1.45 -5.87
N LYS A 72 0.91 -1.99 -7.10
CA LYS A 72 1.08 -3.45 -7.30
C LYS A 72 2.50 -3.95 -7.00
N ALA A 73 3.52 -3.09 -7.12
CA ALA A 73 4.89 -3.47 -6.78
C ALA A 73 5.12 -3.65 -5.27
N GLU A 74 4.36 -2.96 -4.40
CA GLU A 74 4.51 -3.05 -2.94
C GLU A 74 3.70 -4.17 -2.30
N ASP A 75 2.59 -4.55 -2.95
CA ASP A 75 1.79 -5.68 -2.47
C ASP A 75 2.53 -7.01 -2.66
N MET A 76 3.56 -7.07 -3.50
CA MET A 76 4.29 -8.31 -3.79
C MET A 76 5.32 -8.63 -2.72
N ARG A 77 5.01 -9.63 -1.90
CA ARG A 77 5.86 -10.19 -0.84
C ARG A 77 6.45 -11.52 -1.24
N ARG A 78 7.54 -11.93 -0.61
CA ARG A 78 8.09 -13.28 -0.76
C ARG A 78 7.67 -14.16 0.41
N CYS A 79 7.18 -15.34 0.10
CA CYS A 79 6.83 -16.32 1.13
C CYS A 79 8.10 -16.81 1.82
N THR A 80 8.14 -16.78 3.16
CA THR A 80 9.31 -17.25 3.93
C THR A 80 9.49 -18.77 3.92
N VAL A 81 8.58 -19.51 3.28
CA VAL A 81 8.57 -20.98 3.23
C VAL A 81 9.00 -21.49 1.86
N CYS A 82 8.40 -20.96 0.79
CA CYS A 82 8.68 -21.41 -0.57
C CYS A 82 9.36 -20.35 -1.45
N GLY A 83 9.60 -19.13 -0.95
CA GLY A 83 10.21 -18.04 -1.71
C GLY A 83 9.32 -17.38 -2.77
N ALA A 84 8.16 -17.97 -3.10
CA ALA A 84 7.26 -17.46 -4.13
C ALA A 84 6.78 -16.03 -3.83
N ALA A 85 6.73 -15.21 -4.88
CA ALA A 85 6.14 -13.88 -4.80
C ALA A 85 4.60 -13.97 -4.71
N PHE A 86 3.98 -13.20 -3.84
CA PHE A 86 2.53 -13.19 -3.65
C PHE A 86 2.04 -11.80 -3.23
N ALA A 87 0.82 -11.43 -3.64
CA ALA A 87 0.20 -10.17 -3.25
C ALA A 87 -0.30 -10.19 -1.80
N SER A 88 -0.09 -9.12 -1.05
CA SER A 88 -0.59 -8.92 0.31
C SER A 88 -0.62 -7.43 0.68
N SER A 89 -1.80 -6.97 1.10
CA SER A 89 -2.00 -5.63 1.68
C SER A 89 -1.53 -5.50 3.13
N SER A 90 -1.18 -6.61 3.80
CA SER A 90 -0.72 -6.61 5.19
C SER A 90 0.79 -6.61 5.31
N ASN A 91 1.32 -5.72 6.16
CA ASN A 91 2.72 -5.67 6.51
C ASN A 91 3.21 -6.86 7.35
N HIS A 92 2.30 -7.68 7.89
CA HIS A 92 2.61 -8.86 8.70
C HIS A 92 2.47 -10.18 7.94
N ALA A 93 2.07 -10.16 6.67
CA ALA A 93 1.93 -11.40 5.90
C ALA A 93 3.30 -12.04 5.63
N LYS A 94 3.46 -13.29 6.07
CA LYS A 94 4.70 -14.09 5.95
C LYS A 94 4.61 -15.20 4.89
N TYR A 95 3.39 -15.67 4.61
CA TYR A 95 3.16 -16.87 3.80
C TYR A 95 2.28 -16.58 2.59
N CYS A 96 2.63 -17.17 1.44
CA CYS A 96 1.72 -17.21 0.30
C CYS A 96 0.43 -17.97 0.65
N PRO A 97 -0.66 -17.83 -0.14
CA PRO A 97 -1.95 -18.46 0.15
C PRO A 97 -1.86 -19.98 0.39
N ASP A 98 -1.04 -20.69 -0.36
CA ASP A 98 -0.91 -22.15 -0.24
C ASP A 98 -0.13 -22.57 1.02
N CYS A 99 1.02 -21.92 1.26
CA CYS A 99 1.80 -22.17 2.48
C CYS A 99 1.00 -21.79 3.74
N ARG A 100 0.21 -20.71 3.68
CA ARG A 100 -0.69 -20.30 4.76
C ARG A 100 -1.70 -21.40 5.06
N LYS A 101 -2.42 -21.91 4.06
CA LYS A 101 -3.39 -23.02 4.24
C LYS A 101 -2.73 -24.25 4.88
N ARG A 102 -1.55 -24.65 4.39
CA ARG A 102 -0.81 -25.81 4.92
C ARG A 102 -0.43 -25.63 6.38
N ILE A 103 0.15 -24.48 6.73
CA ILE A 103 0.59 -24.19 8.10
C ILE A 103 -0.61 -24.08 9.05
N THR A 104 -1.68 -23.39 8.66
CA THR A 104 -2.88 -23.25 9.48
C THR A 104 -3.53 -24.61 9.76
N ARG A 105 -3.57 -25.52 8.77
CA ARG A 105 -4.06 -26.90 8.98
C ARG A 105 -3.21 -27.65 9.99
N LYS A 106 -1.88 -27.59 9.87
CA LYS A 106 -0.93 -28.23 10.81
C LYS A 106 -1.10 -27.71 12.24
N GLN A 107 -1.13 -26.38 12.42
CA GLN A 107 -1.30 -25.74 13.73
C GLN A 107 -2.66 -26.08 14.36
N THR A 108 -3.72 -26.12 13.55
CA THR A 108 -5.06 -26.49 14.05
C THR A 108 -5.11 -27.95 14.50
N ALA A 109 -4.52 -28.86 13.72
CA ALA A 109 -4.42 -30.27 14.09
C ALA A 109 -3.63 -30.47 15.39
N GLU A 110 -2.49 -29.78 15.54
CA GLU A 110 -1.68 -29.80 16.77
C GLU A 110 -2.45 -29.26 17.98
N ARG A 111 -3.20 -28.16 17.81
CA ARG A 111 -4.05 -27.59 18.86
C ARG A 111 -5.12 -28.59 19.32
N MET A 112 -5.80 -29.25 18.38
CA MET A 112 -6.82 -30.23 18.70
C MET A 112 -6.24 -31.48 19.37
N ARG A 113 -5.06 -31.94 18.95
CA ARG A 113 -4.35 -33.04 19.64
C ARG A 113 -4.06 -32.70 21.10
N LYS A 114 -3.49 -31.52 21.37
CA LYS A 114 -3.21 -31.06 22.74
C LYS A 114 -4.49 -30.94 23.57
N ARG A 115 -5.56 -30.40 22.99
CA ARG A 115 -6.86 -30.28 23.68
C ARG A 115 -7.43 -31.64 24.06
N ARG A 116 -7.37 -32.63 23.17
CA ARG A 116 -7.83 -34.00 23.46
C ARG A 116 -7.00 -34.64 24.57
N ALA A 117 -5.68 -34.50 24.51
CA ALA A 117 -4.77 -35.06 25.52
C ALA A 117 -4.96 -34.48 26.94
N LEU A 118 -5.47 -33.24 27.05
CA LEU A 118 -5.82 -32.60 28.33
C LEU A 118 -7.18 -33.07 28.88
N ILE A 119 -8.06 -33.62 28.04
CA ILE A 119 -9.38 -34.10 28.45
C ILE A 119 -9.33 -35.60 28.82
N THR A 120 -8.38 -36.34 28.25
CA THR A 120 -8.15 -37.77 28.55
C THR A 120 -7.20 -38.02 29.73
N GLN A 121 -6.82 -36.98 30.48
CA GLN A 121 -6.11 -37.07 31.76
C GLN A 121 -7.09 -36.78 32.89
#